data_AF-A0A659UCH4-F1
#
_entry.id   AF-A0A659UCH4-F1
#
_cell.length_a   1.000
_cell.length_b   1.000
_cell.length_c   1.000
_cell.angle_alpha   90.00
_cell.angle_beta   90.00
_cell.angle_gamma   90.00
#
_symmetry.space_group_name_H-M   'P 1'
#
loop_
_entity.id
_entity.type
_entity.pdbx_description
1 polymer ?
#
loop_
_entity_poly.entity_id
_entity_poly.type
_entity_poly.pdbx_seq_one_letter_code
_entity_poly.pdbx_strand_id
1 'polypeptide(L)'
;MQPLVETEYAIELLSKGYICVPLREGGKHLDLEAMEYHPLHLKARRKDLKELAFRSIAFQLSQKPPTPEEIRRWFRDFAGNVGI
;
A
#
# COMPACT_ATOMS: atom_id res chain seq x y z
N MET A 1 6.15 6.80 -16.24
CA MET A 1 5.14 5.82 -16.65
C MET A 1 3.77 6.38 -16.28
N GLN A 2 2.69 6.00 -16.96
CA GLN A 2 1.36 6.54 -16.69
C GLN A 2 0.69 5.74 -15.55
N PRO A 3 -0.06 6.37 -14.62
CA PRO A 3 -0.67 5.71 -13.45
C PRO A 3 -1.56 4.50 -13.77
N LEU A 4 -2.21 4.53 -14.94
CA LEU A 4 -3.05 3.43 -15.43
C LEU A 4 -2.23 2.15 -15.68
N VAL A 5 -0.99 2.30 -16.18
CA VAL A 5 -0.10 1.18 -16.48
C VAL A 5 0.41 0.54 -15.18
N GLU A 6 0.66 1.33 -14.14
CA GLU A 6 1.11 0.85 -12.83
C GLU A 6 -0.01 0.13 -12.08
N THR A 7 -1.25 0.60 -12.22
CA THR A 7 -2.42 -0.06 -11.61
C THR A 7 -2.67 -1.44 -12.22
N GLU A 8 -2.69 -1.56 -13.56
CA GLU A 8 -2.91 -2.85 -14.21
C GLU A 8 -1.73 -3.81 -13.97
N TYR A 9 -0.50 -3.28 -13.87
CA TYR A 9 0.67 -4.07 -13.49
C TYR A 9 0.58 -4.61 -12.06
N ALA A 10 0.12 -3.78 -11.10
CA ALA A 10 -0.13 -4.22 -9.73
C ALA A 10 -1.20 -5.33 -9.64
N ILE A 11 -2.24 -5.26 -10.48
CA ILE A 11 -3.27 -6.31 -10.59
C ILE A 11 -2.69 -7.60 -11.19
N GLU A 12 -1.84 -7.49 -12.22
CA GLU A 12 -1.16 -8.66 -12.78
C GLU A 12 -0.27 -9.34 -11.73
N LEU A 13 0.47 -8.56 -10.94
CA LEU A 13 1.30 -9.05 -9.85
C LEU A 13 0.49 -9.75 -8.75
N LEU A 14 -0.72 -9.28 -8.46
CA LEU A 14 -1.64 -9.94 -7.53
C LEU A 14 -1.97 -11.37 -7.99
N SER A 15 -2.19 -11.59 -9.29
CA SER A 15 -2.45 -12.93 -9.85
C SER A 15 -1.27 -13.90 -9.67
N LYS A 16 -0.06 -13.35 -9.48
CA LYS A 16 1.19 -14.08 -9.22
C LYS A 16 1.49 -14.22 -7.73
N GLY A 17 0.60 -13.74 -6.85
CA GLY A 17 0.76 -13.81 -5.39
C GLY A 17 1.52 -12.63 -4.77
N TYR A 18 1.81 -11.58 -5.54
CA TYR A 18 2.49 -10.38 -5.03
C TYR A 18 1.47 -9.29 -4.70
N ILE A 19 1.52 -8.76 -3.48
CA ILE A 19 0.62 -7.68 -3.06
C ILE A 19 1.34 -6.35 -3.24
N CYS A 20 0.90 -5.58 -4.23
CA CYS A 20 1.44 -4.25 -4.49
C CYS A 20 0.76 -3.21 -3.59
N VAL A 21 1.55 -2.29 -3.04
CA VAL A 21 1.08 -1.19 -2.17
C VAL A 21 1.58 0.17 -2.70
N PRO A 22 0.76 1.23 -2.65
CA PRO A 22 1.19 2.54 -3.08
C PRO A 22 2.21 3.13 -2.10
N LEU A 23 3.27 3.75 -2.62
CA LEU A 23 4.21 4.57 -1.85
C LEU A 23 3.94 6.05 -2.11
N ARG A 24 4.21 6.90 -1.12
CA ARG A 24 4.23 8.35 -1.30
C ARG A 24 5.34 8.79 -2.25
N GLU A 25 5.22 10.01 -2.78
CA GLU A 25 6.26 10.66 -3.58
C GLU A 25 7.64 10.55 -2.89
N GLY A 26 8.66 10.13 -3.64
CA GLY A 26 10.00 9.82 -3.10
C GLY A 26 10.18 8.39 -2.56
N GLY A 27 9.15 7.54 -2.58
CA GLY A 27 9.27 6.07 -2.49
C GLY A 27 9.67 5.48 -1.14
N LYS A 28 9.70 6.27 -0.06
CA LYS A 28 10.19 5.81 1.26
C LYS A 28 9.10 5.33 2.21
N HIS A 29 7.84 5.68 1.95
CA HIS A 29 6.73 5.52 2.90
C HIS A 29 5.51 5.00 2.16
N LEU A 30 4.76 4.08 2.79
CA LEU A 30 3.45 3.66 2.30
C LEU A 30 2.51 4.86 2.24
N ASP A 31 1.68 4.93 1.21
CA ASP A 31 0.58 5.87 1.15
C ASP A 31 -0.64 5.33 1.92
N LEU A 32 -0.58 5.46 3.23
CA LEU A 32 -1.59 4.91 4.13
C LEU A 32 -2.98 5.51 3.90
N GLU A 33 -3.05 6.76 3.46
CA GLU A 33 -4.30 7.44 3.12
C GLU A 33 -4.97 6.80 1.90
N ALA A 34 -4.21 6.53 0.84
CA ALA A 34 -4.69 5.83 -0.34
C ALA A 34 -5.16 4.40 -0.02
N MET A 35 -4.50 3.76 0.95
CA MET A 35 -4.90 2.45 1.49
C MET A 35 -6.05 2.50 2.51
N GLU A 36 -6.62 3.69 2.76
CA GLU A 36 -7.66 3.95 3.77
C GLU A 36 -7.25 3.53 5.21
N TYR A 37 -5.95 3.42 5.47
CA TYR A 37 -5.37 2.99 6.74
C TYR A 37 -4.96 4.17 7.64
N HIS A 38 -5.51 4.20 8.84
CA HIS A 38 -5.33 5.31 9.79
C HIS A 38 -4.56 4.85 11.04
N PRO A 39 -3.21 4.87 11.03
CA PRO A 39 -2.44 4.39 12.15
C PRO A 39 -2.50 5.32 13.37
N LEU A 40 -2.58 4.71 14.56
CA LEU A 40 -2.46 5.44 15.83
C LEU A 40 -1.05 6.01 16.08
N HIS A 41 0.00 5.47 15.44
CA HIS A 41 1.38 5.90 15.64
C HIS A 41 1.65 7.34 15.18
N LEU A 42 0.86 7.88 14.24
CA LEU A 42 0.98 9.27 13.79
C LEU A 42 0.68 10.28 14.90
N LYS A 43 -0.19 9.91 15.86
CA LYS A 43 -0.50 10.74 17.03
C LYS A 43 0.60 10.68 18.09
N ALA A 44 1.15 9.49 18.33
CA ALA A 44 2.13 9.26 19.39
C ALA A 44 3.58 9.57 18.99
N ARG A 45 3.90 9.63 17.68
CA ARG A 45 5.26 9.82 17.13
C ARG A 45 6.33 8.87 17.68
N ARG A 46 5.93 7.67 18.12
CA ARG A 46 6.86 6.64 18.61
C ARG A 46 7.26 5.69 17.49
N LYS A 47 8.57 5.40 17.41
CA LYS A 47 9.15 4.55 16.36
C LYS A 47 8.67 3.10 16.45
N ASP A 48 8.56 2.55 17.64
CA ASP A 48 8.08 1.17 17.88
C ASP A 48 6.65 0.96 17.34
N LEU A 49 5.77 1.94 17.51
CA LEU A 49 4.40 1.90 16.98
C LEU A 49 4.35 1.99 15.45
N LYS A 50 5.31 2.66 14.81
CA LYS A 50 5.43 2.69 13.34
C LYS A 50 5.77 1.30 12.80
N GLU A 51 6.78 0.66 13.38
CA GLU A 51 7.20 -0.70 13.01
C GLU A 51 6.07 -1.71 13.24
N LEU A 52 5.35 -1.59 14.36
CA LEU A 52 4.20 -2.45 14.65
C LEU A 52 3.07 -2.26 13.63
N ALA A 53 2.77 -1.01 13.23
CA ALA A 53 1.77 -0.74 12.21
C ALA A 53 2.14 -1.37 10.86
N PHE A 54 3.40 -1.25 10.43
CA PHE A 54 3.86 -1.87 9.20
C PHE A 54 3.74 -3.40 9.24
N ARG A 55 4.18 -4.04 10.34
CA ARG A 55 4.03 -5.49 10.54
C ARG A 55 2.56 -5.92 10.55
N SER A 56 1.69 -5.13 11.17
CA SER A 56 0.25 -5.40 11.20
C SER A 56 -0.38 -5.32 9.82
N ILE A 57 0.00 -4.32 9.00
CA ILE A 57 -0.47 -4.20 7.61
C ILE A 57 -0.01 -5.42 6.81
N ALA A 58 1.29 -5.74 6.84
CA ALA A 58 1.84 -6.88 6.11
C ALA A 58 1.16 -8.20 6.52
N PHE A 59 0.97 -8.42 7.83
CA PHE A 59 0.25 -9.58 8.34
C PHE A 59 -1.19 -9.61 7.84
N GLN A 60 -1.94 -8.51 7.98
CA GLN A 60 -3.33 -8.44 7.53
C GLN A 60 -3.48 -8.73 6.03
N LEU A 61 -2.63 -8.12 5.20
CA LEU A 61 -2.63 -8.34 3.76
C LEU A 61 -2.27 -9.79 3.38
N SER A 62 -1.39 -10.45 4.15
CA SER A 62 -1.09 -11.88 3.94
C SER A 62 -2.28 -12.80 4.25
N GLN A 63 -3.11 -12.43 5.22
CA GLN A 63 -4.29 -13.21 5.62
C GLN A 63 -5.49 -12.94 4.71
N LYS A 64 -5.65 -11.68 4.29
CA LYS A 64 -6.72 -11.22 3.42
C LYS A 64 -6.10 -10.31 2.34
N PRO A 65 -5.63 -10.91 1.23
CA PRO A 65 -5.12 -10.15 0.10
C PRO A 65 -6.18 -9.20 -0.45
N PRO A 66 -5.79 -8.04 -1.01
CA PRO A 66 -6.73 -7.11 -1.60
C PRO A 66 -7.35 -7.68 -2.88
N THR A 67 -8.55 -7.23 -3.21
CA THR A 67 -9.15 -7.50 -4.51
C THR A 67 -8.57 -6.56 -5.59
N PRO A 68 -8.70 -6.90 -6.89
CA PRO A 68 -8.34 -5.98 -7.97
C PRO A 68 -9.03 -4.61 -7.84
N GLU A 69 -10.28 -4.57 -7.38
CA GLU A 69 -11.03 -3.33 -7.16
C GLU A 69 -10.45 -2.49 -6.02
N GLU A 70 -9.97 -3.13 -4.95
CA GLU A 70 -9.25 -2.45 -3.87
C GLU A 70 -7.91 -1.88 -4.37
N ILE A 71 -7.15 -2.64 -5.15
CA ILE A 71 -5.91 -2.14 -5.80
C ILE A 71 -6.22 -0.94 -6.71
N ARG A 72 -7.24 -1.02 -7.57
CA ARG A 72 -7.64 0.13 -8.41
C ARG A 72 -8.00 1.36 -7.59
N ARG A 73 -8.57 1.18 -6.40
CA ARG A 73 -8.87 2.29 -5.50
C ARG A 73 -7.59 2.89 -4.90
N TRP A 74 -6.69 2.05 -4.41
CA TRP A 74 -5.42 2.49 -3.83
C TRP A 74 -4.54 3.26 -4.83
N PHE A 75 -4.61 2.92 -6.11
CA PHE A 75 -3.78 3.53 -7.15
C PHE A 75 -4.51 4.62 -7.98
N ARG A 76 -5.75 4.98 -7.64
CA ARG A 76 -6.57 5.93 -8.44
C ARG A 76 -5.91 7.28 -8.70
N ASP A 77 -5.39 7.89 -7.63
CA ASP A 77 -4.75 9.22 -7.65
C ASP A 77 -3.27 9.12 -7.29
N PHE A 78 -2.68 7.96 -7.52
CA PHE A 78 -1.33 7.65 -7.12
C PHE A 78 -0.31 8.38 -8.01
N ALA A 79 0.64 9.05 -7.37
CA ALA A 79 1.72 9.80 -8.00
C ALA A 79 3.12 9.30 -7.59
N GLY A 80 3.20 8.20 -6.83
CA GLY A 80 4.43 7.73 -6.21
C GLY A 80 5.08 6.53 -6.92
N ASN A 81 5.68 5.63 -6.15
CA ASN A 81 6.23 4.35 -6.66
C ASN A 81 5.52 3.14 -6.01
N VAL A 82 5.64 1.96 -6.61
CA VAL A 82 4.99 0.73 -6.13
C VAL A 82 5.90 0.03 -5.13
N GLY A 83 5.36 -0.32 -3.97
CA GLY A 83 5.98 -1.25 -3.01
C GLY A 83 5.41 -2.66 -3.16
N ILE A 84 6.16 -3.67 -2.72
CA ILE A 84 5.79 -5.09 -2.72
C ILE A 84 6.10 -5.69 -1.34
#